data_AF-A0A7H4N2H6-F1
#
_entry.id   AF-A0A7H4N2H6-F1
#
_cell.length_a   1.000
_cell.length_b   1.000
_cell.length_c   1.000
_cell.angle_alpha   90.00
_cell.angle_beta   90.00
_cell.angle_gamma   90.00
#
_symmetry.space_group_name_H-M   'P 1'
#
loop_
_entity.id
_entity.type
_entity.pdbx_description
1 polymer ?
#
loop_
_entity_poly.entity_id
_entity_poly.type
_entity_poly.pdbx_seq_one_letter_code
_entity_poly.pdbx_strand_id
1 'polypeptide(L)'
;MKDAIVDSFTRKNLPRPNVDRENPDLRINVWLNKETRRISPWILAARGYTCAATATVPGMAPIKENLAAAIVMRSGWAAGTPLLDPMCGSGTLLIEAAMLATDRAPGLHRGHWGFGGWAQHDDAIWKEVKSEAQTRAPSRGWRRMSRAFTVPNVTPASSNVRSATPAAPVLAN
;
A
#
# COMPACT_ATOMS: atom_id res chain seq x y z
N MET A 1 12.05 -16.75 -20.89
CA MET A 1 10.68 -16.70 -20.30
C MET A 1 9.74 -15.84 -21.13
N LYS A 2 10.09 -14.56 -21.40
CA LYS A 2 9.34 -13.70 -22.34
C LYS A 2 9.03 -14.42 -23.65
N ASP A 3 10.04 -15.01 -24.29
CA ASP A 3 9.86 -15.68 -25.58
C ASP A 3 8.91 -16.87 -25.48
N ALA A 4 9.00 -17.67 -24.40
CA ALA A 4 8.06 -18.75 -24.14
C ALA A 4 6.61 -18.27 -23.98
N ILE A 5 6.39 -17.08 -23.40
CA ILE A 5 5.05 -16.47 -23.35
C ILE A 5 4.62 -16.08 -24.76
N VAL A 6 5.46 -15.36 -25.50
CA VAL A 6 5.16 -14.94 -26.88
C VAL A 6 4.85 -16.16 -27.77
N ASP A 7 5.66 -17.21 -27.69
CA ASP A 7 5.49 -18.46 -28.42
C ASP A 7 4.15 -19.11 -28.08
N SER A 8 3.71 -19.05 -26.82
CA SER A 8 2.40 -19.57 -26.42
C SER A 8 1.24 -18.80 -27.07
N PHE A 9 1.38 -17.51 -27.34
CA PHE A 9 0.37 -16.73 -28.07
C PHE A 9 0.41 -17.04 -29.56
N THR A 10 1.62 -17.12 -30.13
CA THR A 10 1.82 -17.48 -31.55
C THR A 10 1.25 -18.86 -31.88
N ARG A 11 1.47 -19.87 -31.02
CA ARG A 11 0.89 -21.23 -31.20
C ARG A 11 -0.64 -21.27 -31.15
N LYS A 12 -1.27 -20.26 -30.53
CA LYS A 12 -2.73 -20.13 -30.41
C LYS A 12 -3.32 -19.20 -31.47
N ASN A 13 -2.52 -18.75 -32.45
CA ASN A 13 -2.88 -17.74 -33.45
C ASN A 13 -3.41 -16.43 -32.83
N LEU A 14 -2.92 -16.06 -31.65
CA LEU A 14 -3.25 -14.80 -30.99
C LEU A 14 -2.23 -13.71 -31.34
N PRO A 15 -2.63 -12.43 -31.33
CA PRO A 15 -1.71 -11.32 -31.55
C PRO A 15 -0.59 -11.30 -30.50
N ARG A 16 0.61 -10.87 -30.92
CA ARG A 16 1.77 -10.79 -30.04
C ARG A 16 1.53 -9.74 -28.94
N PRO A 17 1.69 -10.10 -27.65
CA PRO A 17 1.53 -9.15 -26.57
C PRO A 17 2.69 -8.13 -26.54
N ASN A 18 2.37 -6.87 -26.19
CA ASN A 18 3.36 -5.83 -25.97
C ASN A 18 4.00 -5.97 -24.57
N VAL A 19 5.21 -5.44 -24.39
CA VAL A 19 5.92 -5.47 -23.10
C VAL A 19 6.21 -4.05 -22.64
N ASP A 20 5.46 -3.58 -21.65
CA ASP A 20 5.75 -2.35 -20.92
C ASP A 20 6.56 -2.67 -19.64
N ARG A 21 7.58 -1.86 -19.34
CA ARG A 21 8.40 -1.97 -18.14
C ARG A 21 7.90 -1.09 -17.00
N GLU A 22 7.24 0.03 -17.33
CA GLU A 22 6.81 1.03 -16.35
C GLU A 22 5.42 0.72 -15.83
N ASN A 23 4.44 0.53 -16.72
CA ASN A 23 3.05 0.24 -16.36
C ASN A 23 2.53 -1.03 -17.04
N PRO A 24 3.02 -2.23 -16.65
CA PRO A 24 2.50 -3.48 -17.17
C PRO A 24 1.11 -3.82 -16.60
N ASP A 25 0.20 -4.25 -17.47
CA ASP A 25 -1.13 -4.75 -17.07
C ASP A 25 -1.03 -6.03 -16.22
N LEU A 26 -0.09 -6.91 -16.58
CA LEU A 26 0.20 -8.15 -15.87
C LEU A 26 1.71 -8.31 -15.72
N ARG A 27 2.19 -8.24 -14.49
CA ARG A 27 3.57 -8.58 -14.14
C ARG A 27 3.64 -10.04 -13.72
N ILE A 28 4.55 -10.80 -14.31
CA ILE A 28 4.76 -12.21 -13.96
C ILE A 28 6.12 -12.35 -13.31
N ASN A 29 6.15 -12.99 -12.14
CA ASN A 29 7.36 -13.29 -11.41
C ASN A 29 7.71 -14.77 -11.56
N VAL A 30 8.99 -15.04 -11.78
CA VAL A 30 9.54 -16.39 -11.77
C VAL A 30 10.56 -16.47 -10.67
N TRP A 31 10.32 -17.38 -9.73
CA TRP A 31 11.25 -17.70 -8.67
C TRP A 31 11.86 -19.08 -8.94
N LEU A 32 13.18 -19.11 -9.05
CA LEU A 32 13.96 -20.33 -9.23
C LEU A 32 14.72 -20.59 -7.93
N ASN A 33 14.54 -21.77 -7.35
CA ASN A 33 15.35 -22.24 -6.25
C ASN A 33 15.76 -23.69 -6.50
N LYS A 34 17.06 -23.89 -6.74
CA LYS A 34 17.64 -25.16 -7.18
C LYS A 34 16.86 -25.69 -8.38
N GLU A 35 16.20 -26.84 -8.23
CA GLU A 35 15.41 -27.50 -9.28
C GLU A 35 13.95 -27.03 -9.31
N THR A 36 13.48 -26.32 -8.27
CA THR A 36 12.09 -25.87 -8.18
C THR A 36 11.90 -24.53 -8.89
N ARG A 37 10.94 -24.49 -9.81
CA ARG A 37 10.50 -23.28 -10.50
C ARG A 37 9.08 -22.93 -10.06
N ARG A 38 8.88 -21.71 -9.57
CA ARG A 38 7.56 -21.17 -9.23
C ARG A 38 7.30 -19.97 -10.13
N ILE A 39 6.18 -20.00 -10.84
CA ILE A 39 5.71 -18.89 -11.65
C ILE A 39 4.46 -18.36 -10.97
N SER A 40 4.45 -17.08 -10.62
CA SER A 40 3.29 -16.43 -10.01
C SER A 40 3.00 -15.09 -10.68
N PRO A 41 1.73 -14.78 -10.95
CA PRO A 41 1.37 -13.42 -11.33
C PRO A 41 1.58 -12.52 -10.12
N TRP A 42 2.22 -11.38 -10.34
CA TRP A 42 2.42 -10.36 -9.33
C TRP A 42 1.17 -9.50 -9.19
N ILE A 43 0.18 -10.07 -8.52
CA ILE A 43 -1.14 -9.45 -8.31
C ILE A 43 -1.14 -8.47 -7.12
N LEU A 44 -0.29 -8.70 -6.12
CA LEU A 44 -0.15 -7.88 -4.92
C LEU A 44 1.15 -7.08 -5.04
N ALA A 45 1.05 -5.77 -5.25
CA ALA A 45 2.22 -4.90 -5.16
C ALA A 45 2.38 -4.30 -3.77
N ALA A 46 3.60 -3.84 -3.47
CA ALA A 46 3.92 -3.13 -2.24
C ALA A 46 3.00 -1.89 -2.05
N ARG A 47 2.77 -1.53 -0.78
CA ARG A 47 2.10 -0.28 -0.40
C ARG A 47 2.93 0.91 -0.94
N GLY A 48 2.25 1.97 -1.40
CA GLY A 48 2.86 3.00 -2.26
C GLY A 48 2.83 4.42 -1.73
N TYR A 49 2.33 4.66 -0.51
CA TYR A 49 2.18 6.02 0.02
C TYR A 49 3.44 6.56 0.68
N THR A 50 4.34 5.72 1.24
CA THR A 50 5.62 6.24 1.78
C THR A 50 6.56 6.61 0.65
N CYS A 51 6.66 5.78 -0.41
CA CYS A 51 7.50 6.10 -1.57
C CYS A 51 7.02 7.34 -2.34
N ALA A 52 5.70 7.57 -2.44
CA ALA A 52 5.16 8.69 -3.21
C ALA A 52 5.53 10.08 -2.63
N ALA A 53 5.68 10.20 -1.31
CA ALA A 53 5.97 11.48 -0.67
C ALA A 53 7.41 11.58 -0.10
N THR A 54 8.17 10.48 0.01
CA THR A 54 9.64 10.56 0.15
C THR A 54 10.38 10.71 -1.18
N ALA A 55 9.71 10.53 -2.33
CA ALA A 55 10.29 10.87 -3.65
C ALA A 55 10.74 12.34 -3.74
N THR A 56 10.15 13.21 -2.93
CA THR A 56 10.45 14.65 -2.86
C THR A 56 11.64 14.98 -1.94
N VAL A 57 12.09 14.04 -1.09
CA VAL A 57 13.20 14.25 -0.15
C VAL A 57 14.27 13.16 -0.34
N PRO A 58 15.28 13.42 -1.19
CA PRO A 58 16.40 12.50 -1.39
C PRO A 58 17.14 12.21 -0.08
N GLY A 59 17.45 10.94 0.20
CA GLY A 59 18.36 10.55 1.28
C GLY A 59 17.71 10.10 2.60
N MET A 60 16.39 10.22 2.77
CA MET A 60 15.71 9.52 3.86
C MET A 60 15.44 8.07 3.41
N ALA A 61 15.92 7.10 4.19
CA ALA A 61 15.57 5.69 4.06
C ALA A 61 14.42 5.38 5.02
N PRO A 62 13.16 5.63 4.64
CA PRO A 62 12.03 5.33 5.52
C PRO A 62 11.94 3.82 5.77
N ILE A 63 11.46 3.46 6.96
CA ILE A 63 11.07 2.08 7.23
C ILE A 63 9.96 1.66 6.26
N LYS A 64 9.99 0.39 5.81
CA LYS A 64 8.92 -0.17 4.98
C LYS A 64 7.60 -0.16 5.76
N GLU A 65 6.52 0.23 5.09
CA GLU A 65 5.15 0.27 5.60
C GLU A 65 4.74 -1.03 6.29
N ASN A 66 4.99 -2.17 5.62
CA ASN A 66 4.68 -3.48 6.17
C ASN A 66 5.45 -3.80 7.46
N LEU A 67 6.69 -3.32 7.56
CA LEU A 67 7.50 -3.51 8.77
C LEU A 67 6.98 -2.62 9.90
N ALA A 68 6.64 -1.36 9.60
CA ALA A 68 6.02 -0.45 10.56
C ALA A 68 4.70 -1.02 11.11
N ALA A 69 3.82 -1.54 10.26
CA ALA A 69 2.60 -2.22 10.68
C ALA A 69 2.87 -3.41 11.62
N ALA A 70 3.87 -4.23 11.29
CA ALA A 70 4.26 -5.37 12.13
C ALA A 70 4.82 -4.94 13.49
N ILE A 71 5.56 -3.83 13.55
CA ILE A 71 6.06 -3.25 14.81
C ILE A 71 4.90 -2.78 15.67
N VAL A 72 3.94 -2.05 15.11
CA VAL A 72 2.75 -1.59 15.85
C VAL A 72 1.93 -2.76 16.37
N MET A 73 1.75 -3.82 15.56
CA MET A 73 1.04 -5.03 16.00
C MET A 73 1.77 -5.76 17.15
N ARG A 74 3.10 -5.67 17.20
CA ARG A 74 3.92 -6.32 18.24
C ARG A 74 4.22 -5.44 19.45
N SER A 75 3.98 -4.13 19.37
CA SER A 75 4.32 -3.19 20.45
C SER A 75 3.40 -3.30 21.67
N GLY A 76 2.32 -4.09 21.58
CA GLY A 76 1.29 -4.19 22.63
C GLY A 76 0.41 -2.93 22.71
N TRP A 77 0.54 -2.01 21.76
CA TRP A 77 -0.32 -0.84 21.68
C TRP A 77 -1.76 -1.23 21.32
N ALA A 78 -2.73 -0.62 22.01
CA ALA A 78 -4.15 -0.84 21.80
C ALA A 78 -4.79 0.39 21.13
N ALA A 79 -5.64 0.16 20.14
CA ALA A 79 -6.36 1.24 19.46
C ALA A 79 -7.18 2.07 20.47
N GLY A 80 -6.94 3.39 20.50
CA GLY A 80 -7.59 4.32 21.42
C GLY A 80 -6.71 4.80 22.58
N THR A 81 -5.53 4.22 22.81
CA THR A 81 -4.52 4.79 23.71
C THR A 81 -3.55 5.71 22.95
N PRO A 82 -2.99 6.74 23.60
CA PRO A 82 -2.02 7.62 22.96
C PRO A 82 -0.77 6.86 22.52
N LEU A 83 -0.30 7.16 21.30
CA LEU A 83 0.95 6.65 20.75
C LEU A 83 1.86 7.82 20.44
N LEU A 84 3.07 7.80 21.00
CA LEU A 84 4.08 8.83 20.78
C LEU A 84 5.33 8.19 20.19
N ASP A 85 5.79 8.74 19.07
CA ASP A 85 7.08 8.42 18.47
C ASP A 85 7.95 9.70 18.46
N PRO A 86 8.92 9.83 19.38
CA PRO A 86 9.76 11.03 19.48
C PRO A 86 10.77 11.17 18.33
N MET A 87 10.96 10.13 17.52
CA MET A 87 11.89 10.12 16.38
C MET A 87 11.16 9.70 15.10
N CYS A 88 9.94 10.21 14.91
CA CYS A 88 9.02 9.70 13.90
C CYS A 88 9.47 9.87 12.44
N GLY A 89 10.46 10.73 12.15
CA GLY A 89 11.00 10.92 10.81
C GLY A 89 9.90 11.20 9.77
N SER A 90 9.70 10.26 8.84
CA SER A 90 8.63 10.30 7.82
C SER A 90 7.22 9.99 8.34
N GLY A 91 7.07 9.64 9.61
CA GLY A 91 5.80 9.33 10.27
C GLY A 91 5.20 7.97 9.93
N THR A 92 5.96 7.06 9.30
CA THR A 92 5.41 5.77 8.81
C THR A 92 4.80 4.92 9.93
N LEU A 93 5.43 4.87 11.10
CA LEU A 93 4.92 4.11 12.26
C LEU A 93 3.60 4.67 12.79
N LEU A 94 3.54 6.00 12.87
CA LEU A 94 2.34 6.72 13.28
C LEU A 94 1.19 6.53 12.27
N ILE A 95 1.48 6.63 10.97
CA ILE A 95 0.48 6.41 9.92
C ILE A 95 -0.10 5.00 9.99
N GLU A 96 0.74 3.98 10.11
CA GLU A 96 0.27 2.58 10.20
C GLU A 96 -0.56 2.33 11.45
N ALA A 97 -0.17 2.89 12.58
CA ALA A 97 -0.95 2.82 13.81
C ALA A 97 -2.31 3.52 13.67
N ALA A 98 -2.36 4.70 13.05
CA ALA A 98 -3.62 5.38 12.79
C ALA A 98 -4.52 4.60 11.82
N MET A 99 -3.96 3.99 10.77
CA MET A 99 -4.71 3.13 9.84
C MET A 99 -5.25 1.89 10.55
N LEU A 100 -4.47 1.27 11.43
CA LEU A 100 -4.89 0.12 12.23
C LEU A 100 -6.02 0.50 13.20
N ALA A 101 -5.88 1.62 13.93
CA ALA A 101 -6.90 2.06 14.89
C ALA A 101 -8.20 2.57 14.24
N THR A 102 -8.15 3.00 12.97
CA THR A 102 -9.34 3.41 12.21
C THR A 102 -9.91 2.29 11.32
N ASP A 103 -9.43 1.06 11.44
CA ASP A 103 -9.81 -0.06 10.57
C ASP A 103 -9.77 0.32 9.07
N ARG A 104 -8.77 1.12 8.69
CA ARG A 104 -8.64 1.64 7.33
C ARG A 104 -7.82 0.68 6.49
N ALA A 105 -8.43 0.16 5.43
CA ALA A 105 -7.75 -0.78 4.54
C ALA A 105 -6.51 -0.14 3.89
N PRO A 106 -5.35 -0.82 3.90
CA PRO A 106 -4.08 -0.28 3.42
C PRO A 106 -4.04 -0.03 1.90
N GLY A 107 -4.91 -0.74 1.16
CA GLY A 107 -5.04 -0.61 -0.28
C GLY A 107 -6.11 0.38 -0.74
N LEU A 108 -6.79 1.09 0.18
CA LEU A 108 -7.98 1.87 -0.16
C LEU A 108 -7.68 3.04 -1.11
N HIS A 109 -6.55 3.72 -0.92
CA HIS A 109 -6.13 4.86 -1.76
C HIS A 109 -5.23 4.48 -2.93
N ARG A 110 -5.10 3.18 -3.20
CA ARG A 110 -4.22 2.68 -4.25
C ARG A 110 -4.91 2.83 -5.61
N GLY A 111 -4.27 3.57 -6.52
CA GLY A 111 -4.81 3.82 -7.86
C GLY A 111 -4.72 2.64 -8.84
N HIS A 112 -3.74 1.75 -8.67
CA HIS A 112 -3.46 0.69 -9.64
C HIS A 112 -3.13 -0.66 -9.00
N TRP A 113 -3.72 -1.75 -9.51
CA TRP A 113 -3.48 -3.13 -9.08
C TRP A 113 -3.15 -4.03 -10.28
N GLY A 114 -2.19 -4.95 -10.10
CA GLY A 114 -1.73 -5.84 -11.17
C GLY A 114 -2.69 -6.98 -11.53
N PHE A 115 -3.90 -7.01 -10.94
CA PHE A 115 -4.96 -7.94 -11.32
C PHE A 115 -5.98 -7.32 -12.28
N GLY A 116 -5.93 -6.01 -12.55
CA GLY A 116 -6.86 -5.37 -13.50
C GLY A 116 -6.74 -5.93 -14.93
N GLY A 117 -5.54 -6.34 -15.34
CA GLY A 117 -5.29 -6.99 -16.63
C GLY A 117 -5.46 -8.52 -16.63
N TRP A 118 -5.95 -9.12 -15.53
CA TRP A 118 -6.05 -10.57 -15.42
C TRP A 118 -7.44 -11.06 -15.84
N ALA A 119 -7.50 -11.98 -16.81
CA ALA A 119 -8.76 -12.48 -17.37
C ALA A 119 -9.68 -13.20 -16.35
N GLN A 120 -9.15 -13.67 -15.21
CA GLN A 120 -9.95 -14.30 -14.15
C GLN A 120 -10.31 -13.33 -13.03
N HIS A 121 -10.07 -12.02 -13.22
CA HIS A 121 -10.49 -10.99 -12.29
C HIS A 121 -12.00 -10.78 -12.36
N ASP A 122 -12.65 -10.75 -11.20
CA ASP A 122 -14.05 -10.38 -11.07
C ASP A 122 -14.15 -8.95 -10.52
N ASP A 123 -14.52 -8.03 -11.41
CA ASP A 123 -14.72 -6.61 -11.11
C ASP A 123 -15.88 -6.38 -10.12
N ALA A 124 -16.90 -7.23 -10.12
CA ALA A 124 -18.05 -7.08 -9.24
C ALA A 124 -17.64 -7.37 -7.79
N ILE A 125 -16.94 -8.49 -7.57
CA ILE A 125 -16.38 -8.85 -6.25
C ILE A 125 -15.41 -7.76 -5.78
N TRP A 126 -14.58 -7.23 -6.68
CA TRP A 126 -13.63 -6.17 -6.31
C TRP A 126 -14.31 -4.85 -5.92
N LYS A 127 -15.39 -4.47 -6.61
CA LYS A 127 -16.20 -3.31 -6.24
C LYS A 127 -16.86 -3.50 -4.88
N GLU A 128 -17.40 -4.68 -4.61
CA GLU A 128 -18.00 -5.02 -3.32
C GLU A 128 -16.98 -4.89 -2.18
N VAL A 129 -15.81 -5.54 -2.29
CA VAL A 129 -14.73 -5.47 -1.29
C VAL A 129 -14.24 -4.03 -1.09
N LYS A 130 -14.10 -3.24 -2.16
CA LYS A 130 -13.75 -1.81 -2.03
C LYS A 130 -14.84 -1.01 -1.33
N SER A 131 -16.11 -1.29 -1.61
CA SER A 131 -17.24 -0.61 -0.95
C SER A 131 -17.31 -0.94 0.54
N GLU A 132 -17.07 -2.20 0.92
CA GLU A 132 -17.00 -2.64 2.32
C GLU A 132 -15.86 -1.92 3.03
N ALA A 133 -14.66 -1.90 2.44
CA ALA A 133 -13.50 -1.21 2.99
C ALA A 133 -13.72 0.30 3.15
N GLN A 134 -14.45 0.93 2.21
CA GLN A 134 -14.80 2.35 2.28
C GLN A 134 -15.81 2.64 3.40
N THR A 135 -16.80 1.77 3.58
CA THR A 135 -17.79 1.86 4.66
C THR A 135 -17.15 1.65 6.03
N ARG A 136 -16.23 0.68 6.14
CA ARG A 136 -15.53 0.37 7.38
C ARG A 136 -14.63 1.49 7.86
N ALA A 137 -13.98 2.21 6.94
CA ALA A 137 -13.09 3.31 7.25
C ALA A 137 -13.89 4.54 7.76
N PRO A 138 -14.05 4.73 9.08
CA PRO A 138 -14.95 5.75 9.59
C PRO A 138 -14.28 7.13 9.47
N SER A 139 -14.97 8.09 8.88
CA SER A 139 -14.58 9.51 8.85
C SER A 139 -14.61 10.15 10.25
N ARG A 140 -15.31 9.54 11.23
CA ARG A 140 -15.52 10.08 12.59
C ARG A 140 -14.55 9.55 13.67
N GLY A 141 -13.86 8.43 13.43
CA GLY A 141 -12.94 7.83 14.42
C GLY A 141 -11.77 8.75 14.81
N TRP A 142 -11.41 9.67 13.92
CA TRP A 142 -10.30 10.59 14.13
C TRP A 142 -10.55 11.63 15.24
N ARG A 143 -11.80 12.07 15.48
CA ARG A 143 -12.10 13.08 16.52
C ARG A 143 -11.80 12.59 17.95
N ARG A 144 -11.81 11.27 18.19
CA ARG A 144 -11.33 10.68 19.46
C ARG A 144 -9.80 10.57 19.52
N MET A 145 -9.14 10.40 18.38
CA MET A 145 -7.70 10.18 18.27
C MET A 145 -6.86 11.45 18.10
N SER A 146 -7.44 12.58 17.72
CA SER A 146 -6.72 13.84 17.50
C SER A 146 -6.02 14.42 18.75
N ARG A 147 -6.34 13.91 19.95
CA ARG A 147 -5.62 14.23 21.20
C ARG A 147 -4.47 13.26 21.52
N ALA A 148 -4.44 12.10 20.87
CA ALA A 148 -3.59 10.95 21.20
C ALA A 148 -2.40 10.79 20.24
N PHE A 149 -2.37 11.55 19.14
CA PHE A 149 -1.37 11.49 18.09
C PHE A 149 -0.76 12.87 17.87
N THR A 150 0.37 13.14 18.53
CA THR A 150 1.16 14.33 18.25
C THR A 150 2.21 13.95 17.22
N VAL A 151 1.96 14.29 15.95
CA VAL A 151 3.01 14.25 14.94
C VAL A 151 3.76 15.58 15.06
N PRO A 152 5.05 15.62 15.45
CA PRO A 152 5.82 16.85 15.36
C PRO A 152 5.76 17.38 13.92
N ASN A 153 5.72 18.70 13.76
CA ASN A 153 5.59 19.36 12.45
C ASN A 153 6.89 19.23 11.65
N VAL A 154 7.20 18.00 11.23
CA VAL A 154 8.30 17.66 10.33
C VAL A 154 7.67 17.49 8.94
N THR A 155 8.12 18.30 7.99
CA THR A 155 7.53 18.48 6.64
C THR A 155 7.20 17.20 5.85
N PRO A 156 7.98 16.09 5.88
CA PRO A 156 7.60 14.86 5.18
C PRO A 156 6.52 14.04 5.91
N ALA A 157 6.37 14.17 7.23
CA ALA A 157 5.37 13.39 7.98
C ALA A 157 3.95 13.91 7.69
N SER A 158 3.77 15.23 7.60
CA SER A 158 2.46 15.83 7.38
C SER A 158 1.90 15.59 5.96
N SER A 159 2.76 15.54 4.94
CA SER A 159 2.36 15.19 3.57
C SER A 159 1.99 13.70 3.45
N ASN A 160 2.75 12.81 4.09
CA ASN A 160 2.47 11.37 4.15
C ASN A 160 1.14 11.06 4.87
N VAL A 161 0.85 11.76 5.97
CA VAL A 161 -0.43 11.60 6.69
C VAL A 161 -1.61 11.99 5.80
N ARG A 162 -1.49 13.06 5.00
CA ARG A 162 -2.54 13.48 4.06
C ARG A 162 -2.73 12.49 2.91
N SER A 163 -1.65 11.91 2.37
CA SER A 163 -1.75 10.92 1.29
C SER A 163 -2.32 9.57 1.79
N ALA A 164 -1.93 9.14 2.98
CA ALA A 164 -2.41 7.90 3.59
C ALA A 164 -3.83 8.04 4.19
N THR A 165 -4.17 9.22 4.70
CA THR A 165 -5.42 9.55 5.39
C THR A 165 -5.87 10.98 5.06
N PRO A 166 -6.60 11.19 3.94
CA PRO A 166 -7.05 12.53 3.51
C PRO A 166 -8.01 13.21 4.51
N ALA A 167 -8.67 12.42 5.35
CA ALA A 167 -9.61 12.88 6.38
C ALA A 167 -8.96 13.22 7.74
N ALA A 168 -7.63 13.02 7.87
CA ALA A 168 -6.90 13.34 9.09
C ALA A 168 -6.66 14.87 9.19
N PRO A 169 -7.18 15.58 10.20
CA PRO A 169 -6.70 16.91 10.54
C PRO A 169 -5.21 16.83 10.90
N VAL A 170 -4.39 17.43 10.05
CA VAL A 170 -3.03 17.83 10.41
C VAL A 170 -3.19 19.03 11.33
N LEU A 171 -2.81 18.89 12.60
CA LEU A 171 -2.77 20.03 13.52
C LEU A 171 -1.70 21.00 13.00
N ALA A 172 -2.15 22.17 12.54
CA ALA A 172 -1.28 23.33 12.44
C ALA A 172 -1.02 23.79 13.88
N ASN A 173 0.24 23.93 14.25
CA ASN A 173 0.61 24.66 15.46
C ASN A 173 0.10 26.10 15.37
#